data_AF-A0A817VM22-F1
#
_entry.id   AF-A0A817VM22-F1
#
_cell.length_a   1.000
_cell.length_b   1.000
_cell.length_c   1.000
_cell.angle_alpha   90.00
_cell.angle_beta   90.00
_cell.angle_gamma   90.00
#
_symmetry.space_group_name_H-M   'P 1'
#
loop_
_entity.id
_entity.type
_entity.pdbx_description
1 polymer ?
#
loop_
_entity_poly.entity_id
_entity_poly.type
_entity_poly.pdbx_seq_one_letter_code
_entity_poly.pdbx_strand_id
1 'polypeptide(L)'
;MLRSNVHLLDLPNEILLLILKKLDNIDVLCSLSDINNERLDVLAQQKIFTNILNFVPALTDDVYLIPASILDRFCCDILPRVHYNVKCLILDSVHITRILLAADYPCLGQLKLLNFNQDIALSYFTGK
;
A
#
# COMPACT_ATOMS: atom_id res chain seq x y z
N MET A 1 -32.15 25.20 -7.32
CA MET A 1 -31.33 24.46 -6.34
C MET A 1 -29.88 24.61 -6.75
N LEU A 2 -29.09 25.40 -5.99
CA LEU A 2 -27.65 25.51 -6.21
C LEU A 2 -27.01 24.20 -5.76
N ARG A 3 -26.59 23.35 -6.70
CA ARG A 3 -25.65 22.26 -6.39
C ARG A 3 -24.32 22.92 -6.06
N SER A 4 -23.98 23.00 -4.79
CA SER A 4 -22.62 23.30 -4.36
C SER A 4 -21.74 22.13 -4.79
N ASN A 5 -20.96 22.32 -5.86
CA ASN A 5 -19.90 21.41 -6.22
C ASN A 5 -18.78 21.60 -5.21
N VAL A 6 -18.84 20.87 -4.09
CA VAL A 6 -17.73 20.82 -3.14
C VAL A 6 -16.62 20.01 -3.80
N HIS A 7 -15.47 20.63 -4.08
CA HIS A 7 -14.32 19.87 -4.56
C HIS A 7 -13.76 19.06 -3.39
N LEU A 8 -13.32 17.83 -3.67
CA LEU A 8 -12.81 16.93 -2.64
C LEU A 8 -11.66 17.58 -1.83
N LEU A 9 -10.81 18.37 -2.49
CA LEU A 9 -9.68 19.08 -1.87
C LEU A 9 -10.10 20.23 -0.96
N ASP A 10 -11.34 20.72 -1.06
CA ASP A 10 -11.87 21.77 -0.19
C ASP A 10 -12.32 21.20 1.17
N LEU A 11 -12.44 19.87 1.28
CA LEU A 11 -12.83 19.22 2.53
C LEU A 11 -11.70 19.29 3.57
N PRO A 12 -12.01 19.36 4.88
CA PRO A 12 -11.04 19.22 5.96
C PRO A 12 -10.30 17.87 5.94
N ASN A 13 -9.12 17.81 6.55
CA ASN A 13 -8.29 16.59 6.58
C ASN A 13 -9.02 15.41 7.21
N GLU A 14 -9.78 15.67 8.26
CA GLU A 14 -10.52 14.66 9.01
C GLU A 14 -11.56 13.97 8.13
N ILE A 15 -12.22 14.74 7.27
CA ILE A 15 -13.22 14.22 6.33
C ILE A 15 -12.55 13.45 5.20
N LEU A 16 -11.43 13.96 4.67
CA LEU A 16 -10.63 13.24 3.68
C LEU A 16 -10.16 11.88 4.21
N LEU A 17 -9.62 11.84 5.42
CA LEU A 17 -9.19 10.60 6.07
C LEU A 17 -10.36 9.63 6.26
N LEU A 18 -11.54 10.13 6.67
CA LEU A 18 -12.75 9.32 6.80
C LEU A 18 -13.19 8.67 5.49
N ILE A 19 -13.05 9.39 4.37
CA ILE A 19 -13.39 8.87 3.03
C ILE A 19 -12.33 7.87 2.59
N LEU A 20 -11.06 8.25 2.62
CA LEU A 20 -9.95 7.45 2.11
C LEU A 20 -9.76 6.15 2.91
N LYS A 21 -10.02 6.14 4.23
CA LYS A 21 -9.95 4.93 5.06
C LYS A 21 -10.94 3.84 4.63
N LYS A 22 -11.97 4.18 3.87
CA LYS A 22 -12.94 3.19 3.34
C LYS A 22 -12.44 2.50 2.07
N LEU A 23 -11.33 2.96 1.50
CA LEU A 23 -10.73 2.43 0.29
C LEU A 23 -9.54 1.53 0.65
N ASP A 24 -9.08 0.74 -0.32
CA ASP A 24 -7.86 -0.03 -0.15
C ASP A 24 -6.64 0.91 -0.03
N ASN A 25 -5.75 0.60 0.92
CA ASN A 25 -4.61 1.45 1.22
C ASN A 25 -3.64 1.57 0.02
N ILE A 26 -3.43 0.50 -0.74
CA ILE A 26 -2.53 0.52 -1.90
C ILE A 26 -3.11 1.42 -2.98
N ASP A 27 -4.40 1.29 -3.27
CA ASP A 27 -5.10 2.14 -4.24
C ASP A 27 -5.07 3.61 -3.86
N VAL A 28 -5.28 3.91 -2.57
CA VAL A 28 -5.18 5.28 -2.05
C VAL A 28 -3.78 5.82 -2.23
N LEU A 29 -2.75 5.10 -1.79
CA LEU A 29 -1.36 5.57 -1.87
C LEU A 29 -0.93 5.78 -3.32
N CYS A 30 -1.28 4.87 -4.23
CA CYS A 30 -1.04 5.02 -5.66
C CYS A 30 -1.74 6.27 -6.20
N SER A 31 -3.03 6.43 -5.92
CA SER A 31 -3.80 7.57 -6.42
C SER A 31 -3.30 8.91 -5.90
N LEU A 32 -2.91 9.00 -4.63
CA LEU A 32 -2.43 10.24 -4.03
C LEU A 32 -1.06 10.65 -4.59
N SER A 33 -0.19 9.69 -4.91
CA SER A 33 1.16 9.99 -5.41
C SER A 33 1.19 10.68 -6.78
N ASP A 34 0.11 10.60 -7.58
CA ASP A 34 0.03 11.28 -8.90
C ASP A 34 -0.43 12.73 -8.84
N ILE A 35 -1.08 13.14 -7.74
CA ILE A 35 -1.84 14.41 -7.72
C ILE A 35 -0.93 15.62 -7.46
N ASN A 36 0.36 15.40 -7.21
CA ASN A 36 1.38 16.42 -6.90
C ASN A 36 0.83 17.51 -5.96
N ASN A 37 0.34 17.07 -4.80
CA ASN A 37 -0.29 17.95 -3.82
C ASN A 37 0.30 17.67 -2.43
N GLU A 38 1.01 18.65 -1.89
CA GLU A 38 1.74 18.52 -0.62
C GLU A 38 0.85 18.08 0.54
N ARG A 39 -0.39 18.60 0.59
CA ARG A 39 -1.36 18.23 1.62
C ARG A 39 -1.74 16.75 1.52
N LEU A 40 -1.95 16.25 0.31
CA LEU A 40 -2.23 14.84 0.07
C LEU A 40 -1.01 13.95 0.35
N ASP A 41 0.19 14.41 0.03
CA ASP A 41 1.44 13.70 0.36
C ASP A 41 1.61 13.50 1.87
N VAL A 42 1.31 14.53 2.66
CA VAL A 42 1.31 14.44 4.13
C VAL A 42 0.24 13.47 4.63
N LEU A 43 -0.94 13.45 3.99
CA LEU A 43 -2.00 12.51 4.33
C LEU A 43 -1.62 11.07 3.98
N ALA A 44 -0.99 10.83 2.82
CA ALA A 44 -0.54 9.52 2.38
C ALA A 44 0.48 8.89 3.34
N GLN A 45 1.32 9.71 3.98
CA GLN A 45 2.31 9.24 4.95
C GLN A 45 1.72 8.95 6.35
N GLN A 46 0.45 9.26 6.59
CA GLN A 46 -0.20 8.99 7.88
C GLN A 46 -0.18 7.49 8.18
N LYS A 47 0.06 7.15 9.45
CA LYS A 47 0.13 5.77 9.96
C LYS A 47 -1.11 4.95 9.65
N ILE A 48 -2.25 5.59 9.43
CA ILE A 48 -3.50 4.92 9.09
C ILE A 48 -3.44 4.18 7.75
N PHE A 49 -2.67 4.70 6.78
CA PHE A 49 -2.50 4.08 5.46
C PHE A 49 -1.22 3.24 5.37
N THR A 50 -0.20 3.58 6.17
CA THR A 50 1.16 3.04 6.00
C THR A 50 1.53 1.96 7.00
N ASN A 51 0.84 1.85 8.15
CA ASN A 51 1.16 0.83 9.15
C ASN A 51 0.95 -0.60 8.64
N ILE A 52 -0.10 -0.81 7.84
CA ILE A 52 -0.48 -2.11 7.29
C ILE A 52 -0.59 -1.94 5.78
N LEU A 53 0.33 -2.58 5.06
CA LEU A 53 0.25 -2.69 3.60
C LEU A 53 -0.22 -4.09 3.26
N ASN A 54 -1.38 -4.17 2.61
CA ASN A 54 -1.99 -5.41 2.17
C ASN A 54 -1.95 -5.49 0.65
N PHE A 55 -1.13 -6.40 0.13
CA PHE A 55 -1.00 -6.65 -1.31
C PHE A 55 -1.77 -7.90 -1.75
N VAL A 56 -2.68 -8.36 -0.91
CA VAL A 56 -3.58 -9.47 -1.20
C VAL A 56 -4.94 -8.89 -1.56
N PRO A 57 -5.52 -9.27 -2.72
CA PRO A 57 -6.87 -8.87 -3.05
C PRO A 57 -7.87 -9.23 -1.94
N ALA A 58 -8.79 -8.32 -1.67
CA ALA A 58 -9.97 -8.67 -0.90
C ALA A 58 -10.67 -9.85 -1.60
N LEU A 59 -11.11 -10.83 -0.82
CA LEU A 59 -11.72 -12.11 -1.22
C LEU A 59 -13.03 -11.96 -2.03
N THR A 60 -12.99 -11.28 -3.16
CA THR A 60 -14.01 -11.36 -4.21
C THR A 60 -13.51 -12.36 -5.24
N ASP A 61 -14.37 -13.31 -5.63
CA ASP A 61 -14.08 -14.52 -6.43
C ASP A 61 -13.33 -14.32 -7.77
N ASP A 62 -13.04 -13.09 -8.17
CA ASP A 62 -12.13 -12.80 -9.27
C ASP A 62 -10.71 -12.61 -8.73
N VAL A 63 -9.77 -13.36 -9.29
CA VAL A 63 -8.33 -13.30 -9.02
C VAL A 63 -7.79 -11.91 -9.36
N TYR A 64 -8.07 -10.92 -8.52
CA TYR A 64 -7.62 -9.55 -8.69
C TYR A 64 -6.14 -9.48 -8.29
N LEU A 65 -5.27 -9.71 -9.25
CA LEU A 65 -3.84 -9.49 -9.06
C LEU A 65 -3.55 -8.00 -9.24
N ILE A 66 -2.79 -7.44 -8.31
CA ILE A 66 -2.26 -6.08 -8.45
C ILE A 66 -1.44 -6.05 -9.74
N PRO A 67 -1.77 -5.19 -10.71
CA PRO A 67 -1.02 -5.08 -11.96
C PRO A 67 0.47 -4.84 -11.69
N ALA A 68 1.34 -5.52 -12.45
CA ALA A 68 2.79 -5.41 -12.26
C ALA A 68 3.31 -3.97 -12.35
N SER A 69 2.69 -3.13 -13.19
CA SER A 69 3.02 -1.70 -13.31
C SER A 69 2.67 -0.90 -12.06
N ILE A 70 1.54 -1.20 -11.40
CA ILE A 70 1.16 -0.59 -10.13
C ILE A 70 2.13 -1.01 -9.04
N LEU A 71 2.53 -2.28 -9.03
CA LEU A 71 3.50 -2.80 -8.05
C LEU A 71 4.89 -2.18 -8.24
N ASP A 72 5.42 -2.10 -9.47
CA ASP A 72 6.70 -1.45 -9.75
C ASP A 72 6.69 0.00 -9.29
N ARG A 73 5.64 0.71 -9.66
CA ARG A 73 5.46 2.10 -9.26
C ARG A 73 5.38 2.25 -7.74
N PHE A 74 4.64 1.37 -7.07
CA PHE A 74 4.59 1.38 -5.62
C PHE A 74 5.98 1.16 -5.01
N CYS A 75 6.73 0.16 -5.48
CA CYS A 75 8.08 -0.12 -5.02
C CYS A 75 9.05 1.03 -5.25
N CYS A 76 8.98 1.71 -6.39
CA CYS A 76 9.92 2.76 -6.76
C CYS A 76 9.59 4.12 -6.13
N ASP A 77 8.31 4.50 -6.06
CA ASP A 77 7.92 5.89 -5.79
C ASP A 77 7.31 6.07 -4.40
N ILE A 78 6.53 5.08 -3.95
CA ILE A 78 5.72 5.19 -2.73
C ILE A 78 6.45 4.56 -1.55
N LEU A 79 6.92 3.34 -1.75
CA LEU A 79 7.52 2.53 -0.72
C LEU A 79 8.72 3.22 -0.04
N PRO A 80 9.67 3.87 -0.75
CA PRO A 80 10.77 4.58 -0.11
C PRO A 80 10.30 5.72 0.82
N ARG A 81 9.12 6.28 0.57
CA ARG A 81 8.53 7.36 1.38
C ARG A 81 7.77 6.85 2.60
N VAL A 82 7.37 5.58 2.62
CA VAL A 82 6.49 5.05 3.69
C VAL A 82 7.06 3.84 4.46
N HIS A 83 8.13 3.21 3.95
CA HIS A 83 8.74 2.00 4.51
C HIS A 83 8.98 2.04 6.03
N TYR A 84 9.42 3.18 6.58
CA TYR A 84 9.68 3.36 8.02
C TYR A 84 8.43 3.30 8.91
N ASN A 85 7.24 3.52 8.35
CA ASN A 85 5.97 3.41 9.08
C ASN A 85 5.37 2.01 9.03
N VAL A 86 5.83 1.15 8.12
CA VAL A 86 5.25 -0.16 7.88
C VAL A 86 5.55 -1.08 9.07
N LYS A 87 4.48 -1.56 9.71
CA LYS A 87 4.52 -2.49 10.84
C LYS A 87 4.06 -3.88 10.47
N CYS A 88 3.16 -3.98 9.50
CA CYS A 88 2.59 -5.22 9.01
C CYS A 88 2.62 -5.24 7.48
N LEU A 89 3.22 -6.28 6.91
CA LEU A 89 3.12 -6.60 5.49
C LEU A 89 2.28 -7.85 5.31
N ILE A 90 1.29 -7.77 4.42
CA ILE A 90 0.48 -8.92 4.01
C ILE A 90 0.72 -9.11 2.52
N LEU A 91 1.35 -10.22 2.15
CA LEU A 91 1.82 -10.49 0.79
C LEU A 91 1.33 -11.85 0.31
N ASP A 92 1.06 -11.94 -0.99
CA ASP A 92 1.07 -13.22 -1.70
C ASP A 92 2.51 -13.58 -2.07
N SER A 93 2.80 -14.87 -2.15
CA SER A 93 4.02 -15.47 -2.70
C SER A 93 4.56 -14.76 -3.96
N VAL A 94 3.67 -14.34 -4.87
CA VAL A 94 4.03 -13.69 -6.15
C VAL A 94 4.68 -12.32 -5.94
N HIS A 95 4.34 -11.62 -4.85
CA HIS A 95 4.80 -10.25 -4.58
C HIS A 95 5.97 -10.18 -3.60
N ILE A 96 6.30 -11.29 -2.91
CA ILE A 96 7.33 -11.34 -1.86
C ILE A 96 8.63 -10.70 -2.31
N THR A 97 9.19 -11.18 -3.42
CA THR A 97 10.52 -10.76 -3.90
C THR A 97 10.55 -9.27 -4.22
N ARG A 98 9.52 -8.76 -4.88
CA ARG A 98 9.47 -7.37 -5.34
C ARG A 98 9.28 -6.40 -4.17
N ILE A 99 8.44 -6.75 -3.20
CA ILE A 99 8.18 -5.89 -2.04
C ILE A 99 9.35 -5.95 -1.04
N LEU A 100 9.80 -7.16 -0.66
CA LEU A 100 10.83 -7.30 0.37
C LEU A 100 12.21 -6.81 -0.07
N LEU A 101 12.53 -6.85 -1.36
CA LEU A 101 13.81 -6.31 -1.87
C LEU A 101 13.77 -4.81 -2.16
N ALA A 102 12.59 -4.20 -2.22
CA ALA A 102 12.47 -2.80 -2.62
C ALA A 102 12.79 -1.80 -1.50
N ALA A 103 12.71 -2.22 -0.23
CA ALA A 103 13.06 -1.35 0.90
C ALA A 103 13.43 -2.14 2.15
N ASP A 104 14.20 -1.51 3.04
CA ASP A 104 14.38 -1.98 4.41
C ASP A 104 13.18 -1.57 5.27
N TYR A 105 12.66 -2.48 6.08
CA TYR A 105 11.49 -2.19 6.92
C TYR A 105 11.86 -2.16 8.41
N PRO A 106 12.43 -1.05 8.92
CA PRO A 106 12.97 -1.01 10.29
C PRO A 106 11.92 -1.19 11.38
N CYS A 107 10.65 -0.89 11.09
CA CYS A 107 9.54 -1.01 12.04
C CYS A 107 8.68 -2.26 11.82
N LEU A 108 9.07 -3.18 10.93
CA LEU A 108 8.28 -4.36 10.61
C LEU A 108 8.21 -5.31 11.79
N GLY A 109 7.04 -5.42 12.41
CA GLY A 109 6.77 -6.37 13.49
C GLY A 109 6.07 -7.64 12.99
N GLN A 110 5.44 -7.59 11.81
CA GLN A 110 4.66 -8.70 11.29
C GLN A 110 4.76 -8.83 9.77
N LEU A 111 5.04 -10.05 9.32
CA LEU A 111 4.97 -10.46 7.91
C LEU A 111 3.96 -11.61 7.80
N LYS A 112 2.90 -11.41 7.02
CA LYS A 112 1.91 -12.45 6.70
C LYS A 112 2.07 -12.82 5.23
N LEU A 113 2.26 -14.11 4.99
CA LEU A 113 2.43 -14.65 3.65
C LEU A 113 1.24 -15.57 3.35
N LEU A 114 0.52 -15.27 2.28
CA LEU A 114 -0.56 -16.09 1.75
C LEU A 114 -0.07 -16.88 0.53
N ASN A 115 -0.72 -18.02 0.27
CA ASN A 115 -0.37 -18.94 -0.81
C ASN A 115 1.12 -19.32 -0.79
N PHE A 116 1.67 -19.46 0.42
CA PHE A 116 3.08 -19.67 0.66
C PHE A 116 3.52 -21.04 0.13
N ASN A 117 4.20 -21.04 -1.01
CA ASN A 117 4.91 -22.22 -1.48
C ASN A 117 6.21 -22.36 -0.68
N GLN A 118 6.24 -23.37 0.19
CA GLN A 118 7.30 -23.61 1.17
C GLN A 118 8.69 -23.76 0.50
N ASP A 119 8.75 -24.30 -0.71
CA ASP A 119 9.99 -24.49 -1.46
C ASP A 119 10.61 -23.17 -1.91
N ILE A 120 9.78 -22.22 -2.35
CA ILE A 120 10.20 -20.89 -2.80
C ILE A 120 10.69 -20.06 -1.62
N ALA A 121 10.06 -20.17 -0.46
CA ALA A 121 10.47 -19.40 0.70
C ALA A 121 11.74 -19.92 1.38
N LEU A 122 11.95 -21.24 1.34
CA LEU A 122 13.19 -21.84 1.84
C LEU A 122 14.40 -21.29 1.08
N SER A 123 14.33 -21.06 -0.23
CA SER A 123 15.45 -20.44 -0.95
C SER A 123 15.72 -19.01 -0.47
N TYR A 124 14.68 -18.21 -0.25
CA TYR A 124 14.82 -16.82 0.24
C TYR A 124 15.41 -16.72 1.65
N PHE A 125 14.93 -17.53 2.61
CA PHE A 125 15.46 -17.48 3.98
C PHE A 125 16.81 -18.18 4.15
N THR A 126 17.18 -19.07 3.22
CA THR A 126 18.50 -19.73 3.24
C THR A 126 19.56 -19.03 2.39
N GLY A 127 19.21 -17.93 1.71
CA GLY A 127 20.15 -17.14 0.92
C GLY A 127 20.69 -17.88 -0.30
N LYS A 128 19.91 -18.80 -0.88
CA LYS A 128 20.25 -19.56 -2.09
C LYS A 128 19.55 -19.00 -3.32
#